data_AF-A0A4Y7RBH3-F1
#
_entry.id   AF-A0A4Y7RBH3-F1
#
_cell.length_a   1.000
_cell.length_b   1.000
_cell.length_c   1.000
_cell.angle_alpha   90.00
_cell.angle_beta   90.00
_cell.angle_gamma   90.00
#
_symmetry.space_group_name_H-M   'P 1'
#
loop_
_entity.id
_entity.type
_entity.pdbx_description
1 polymer ?
#
loop_
_entity_poly.entity_id
_entity_poly.type
_entity_poly.pdbx_seq_one_letter_code
_entity_poly.pdbx_strand_id
1 'polypeptide(L)'
;MAETTGDLLAAAPSLSSIPKKENIARAMLACADKVASCNMAAFARALGVPKNTMHLWCNGNSIPQLDMYLRICYSFGLKLSTLFTSASLISEVAEIKHCSPPIIKKPKSSSRPFPKEQILHSLNVALASNENPPPAMTEVAQRLGYDLRTIRNHFPDLCGRISARYIEYKNQQGRLKIEHLCDEIRQVTFELYAQGINPTRRNVSLRLSKPASCLEEAVRTAHKNALRELGLIKKECKA
;
A
#
# COMPACT_ATOMS: atom_id res chain seq x y z
N MET A 1 18.56 24.22 29.11
CA MET A 1 19.05 23.67 27.82
C MET A 1 20.57 23.56 27.77
N ALA A 2 21.34 24.51 28.32
CA ALA A 2 22.81 24.47 28.29
C ALA A 2 23.45 23.35 29.15
N GLU A 3 22.90 23.06 30.34
CA GLU A 3 23.43 22.02 31.24
C GLU A 3 23.32 20.61 30.66
N THR A 4 22.19 20.28 30.01
CA THR A 4 21.92 18.96 29.42
C THR A 4 22.83 18.60 28.24
N THR A 5 23.26 19.58 27.46
CA THR A 5 24.23 19.39 26.38
C THR A 5 25.66 19.30 26.90
N GLY A 6 25.97 20.01 28.00
CA GLY A 6 27.26 19.92 28.70
C GLY A 6 27.50 18.52 29.27
N ASP A 7 26.48 17.92 29.89
CA ASP A 7 26.54 16.54 30.40
C ASP A 7 26.80 15.51 29.30
N LEU A 8 26.22 15.69 28.10
CA LEU A 8 26.46 14.80 26.97
C LEU A 8 27.90 14.90 26.46
N LEU A 9 28.44 16.12 26.36
CA LEU A 9 29.84 16.33 25.95
C LEU A 9 30.81 15.76 27.00
N ALA A 10 30.50 15.88 28.29
CA ALA A 10 31.28 15.29 29.37
C ALA A 10 31.23 13.75 29.36
N ALA A 11 30.09 13.16 28.97
CA ALA A 11 29.92 11.71 28.82
C ALA A 11 30.35 11.17 27.45
N ALA A 12 30.64 12.03 26.46
CA ALA A 12 31.02 11.62 25.10
C ALA A 12 32.19 10.61 25.04
N PRO A 13 33.23 10.68 25.91
CA PRO A 13 34.32 9.69 25.91
C PRO A 13 33.89 8.28 26.35
N SER A 14 32.77 8.14 27.06
CA SER A 14 32.24 6.85 27.51
C SER A 14 31.18 6.24 26.58
N LEU A 15 30.75 6.97 25.53
CA LEU A 15 29.95 6.42 24.45
C LEU A 15 30.83 5.60 23.49
N SER A 16 31.05 4.33 23.82
CA SER A 16 31.88 3.41 23.03
C SER A 16 31.34 3.08 21.63
N SER A 17 30.10 3.48 21.29
CA SER A 17 29.58 3.40 19.91
C SER A 17 28.36 4.30 19.69
N ILE A 18 28.09 4.63 18.42
CA ILE A 18 26.87 5.34 18.00
C ILE A 18 25.65 4.53 18.46
N PRO A 19 24.67 5.15 19.15
CA PRO A 19 23.49 4.45 19.64
C PRO A 19 22.71 3.85 18.47
N LYS A 20 22.70 2.52 18.39
CA LYS A 20 21.95 1.79 17.37
C LYS A 20 20.44 1.98 17.57
N LYS A 21 19.68 1.89 16.47
CA LYS A 21 18.22 2.13 16.44
C LYS A 21 17.47 1.28 17.46
N GLU A 22 17.96 0.07 17.72
CA GLU A 22 17.38 -0.91 18.61
C GLU A 22 17.57 -0.52 20.09
N ASN A 23 18.68 0.14 20.43
CA ASN A 23 18.92 0.64 21.79
C ASN A 23 18.00 1.81 22.12
N ILE A 24 17.75 2.67 21.13
CA ILE A 24 16.82 3.80 21.23
C ILE A 24 15.38 3.29 21.38
N ALA A 25 14.97 2.32 20.56
CA ALA A 25 13.67 1.69 20.66
C ALA A 25 13.42 1.07 22.05
N ARG A 26 14.42 0.36 22.58
CA ARG A 26 14.38 -0.24 23.93
C ARG A 26 14.27 0.82 25.02
N ALA A 27 15.01 1.93 24.89
CA ALA A 27 14.92 3.04 25.82
C ALA A 27 13.53 3.69 25.84
N MET A 28 12.95 3.92 24.65
CA MET A 28 11.59 4.47 24.52
C MET A 28 10.52 3.56 25.12
N LEU A 29 10.63 2.24 24.89
CA LEU A 29 9.72 1.25 25.49
C LEU A 29 9.84 1.23 27.02
N ALA A 30 11.06 1.22 27.56
CA ALA A 30 11.30 1.25 29.00
C ALA A 30 10.75 2.54 29.67
N CYS A 31 10.88 3.69 29.00
CA CYS A 31 10.26 4.93 29.45
C CYS A 31 8.73 4.86 29.40
N ALA A 32 8.15 4.32 28.33
CA ALA A 32 6.70 4.19 28.20
C ALA A 32 6.09 3.22 29.23
N ASP A 33 6.77 2.13 29.56
CA ASP A 33 6.33 1.15 30.54
C ASP A 33 6.25 1.77 31.95
N LYS A 34 7.27 2.55 32.34
CA LYS A 34 7.34 3.21 33.64
C LYS A 34 6.39 4.40 33.79
N VAL A 35 6.19 5.16 32.72
CA VAL A 35 5.44 6.42 32.76
C VAL A 35 3.95 6.23 32.52
N ALA A 36 3.57 5.26 31.68
CA ALA A 36 2.22 5.16 31.15
C ALA A 36 1.61 3.76 31.29
N SER A 37 2.20 2.88 32.10
CA SER A 37 1.77 1.48 32.24
C SER A 37 1.58 0.82 30.86
N CYS A 38 2.60 0.95 30.01
CA CYS A 38 2.62 0.46 28.62
C CYS A 38 1.64 1.16 27.65
N ASN A 39 0.96 2.24 28.05
CA ASN A 39 0.05 2.97 27.17
C ASN A 39 0.83 3.90 26.23
N MET A 40 1.30 3.35 25.11
CA MET A 40 2.02 4.08 24.05
C MET A 40 1.25 5.28 23.51
N ALA A 41 -0.09 5.26 23.54
CA ALA A 41 -0.91 6.39 23.12
C ALA A 41 -0.99 7.50 24.18
N ALA A 42 -0.85 7.17 25.47
CA ALA A 42 -0.67 8.16 26.53
C ALA A 42 0.73 8.77 26.49
N PHE A 43 1.76 7.93 26.29
CA PHE A 43 3.15 8.38 26.11
C PHE A 43 3.31 9.30 24.89
N ALA A 44 2.73 8.94 23.74
CA ALA A 44 2.71 9.80 22.55
C ALA A 44 2.01 11.14 22.80
N ARG A 45 0.89 11.13 23.56
CA ARG A 45 0.16 12.35 23.95
C ARG A 45 0.97 13.25 24.87
N ALA A 46 1.65 12.67 25.87
CA ALA A 46 2.49 13.42 26.81
C ALA A 46 3.61 14.17 26.10
N LEU A 47 4.12 13.59 25.01
CA LEU A 47 5.19 14.18 24.20
C LEU A 47 4.70 15.00 23.00
N GLY A 48 3.38 15.08 22.78
CA GLY A 48 2.78 15.85 21.68
C GLY A 48 3.03 15.26 20.28
N VAL A 49 3.32 13.96 20.18
CA VAL A 49 3.64 13.29 18.90
C VAL A 49 2.50 12.39 18.42
N PRO A 50 2.34 12.19 17.09
CA PRO A 50 1.35 11.27 16.56
C PRO A 50 1.61 9.82 17.01
N LYS A 51 0.54 9.08 17.32
CA LYS A 51 0.61 7.66 17.72
C LYS A 51 1.43 6.80 16.74
N ASN A 52 1.27 7.05 15.43
CA ASN A 52 1.98 6.30 14.40
C ASN A 52 3.50 6.56 14.43
N THR A 53 3.90 7.80 14.68
CA THR A 53 5.31 8.20 14.84
C THR A 53 5.94 7.53 16.05
N MET A 54 5.26 7.55 17.21
CA MET A 54 5.73 6.84 18.41
C MET A 54 5.89 5.34 18.16
N HIS A 55 4.93 4.70 17.50
CA HIS A 55 5.00 3.29 17.15
C HIS A 55 6.19 2.97 16.22
N LEU A 56 6.49 3.84 15.25
CA LEU A 56 7.66 3.68 14.38
C LEU A 56 8.99 3.79 15.14
N TRP A 57 9.08 4.65 16.17
CA TRP A 57 10.27 4.77 17.02
C TRP A 57 10.44 3.57 17.96
N CYS A 58 9.37 3.15 18.62
CA CYS A 58 9.39 1.99 19.53
C CYS A 58 9.72 0.67 18.81
N ASN A 59 9.42 0.57 17.51
CA ASN A 59 9.76 -0.60 16.70
C ASN A 59 11.11 -0.49 15.98
N GLY A 60 11.88 0.58 16.20
CA GLY A 60 13.18 0.79 15.55
C GLY A 60 13.10 1.14 14.06
N ASN A 61 11.90 1.36 13.51
CA ASN A 61 11.68 1.68 12.10
C ASN A 61 12.13 3.11 11.73
N SER A 62 12.29 3.99 12.72
CA SER A 62 12.82 5.35 12.52
C SER A 62 13.53 5.88 13.77
N ILE A 63 14.42 6.85 13.58
CA ILE A 63 15.15 7.51 14.67
C ILE A 63 14.49 8.88 14.92
N PRO A 64 14.17 9.23 16.17
CA PRO A 64 13.75 10.58 16.52
C PRO A 64 14.83 11.62 16.20
N GLN A 65 14.42 12.86 15.96
CA GLN A 65 15.34 13.99 15.87
C GLN A 65 15.88 14.35 17.26
N LEU A 66 17.03 15.05 17.34
CA LEU A 66 17.69 15.41 18.61
C LEU A 66 16.74 16.15 19.57
N ASP A 67 15.88 17.03 19.02
CA ASP A 67 14.90 17.79 19.80
C ASP A 67 13.94 16.90 20.58
N MET A 68 13.60 15.73 20.04
CA MET A 68 12.68 14.79 20.66
C MET A 68 13.29 14.13 21.89
N TYR A 69 14.59 13.81 21.84
CA TYR A 69 15.31 13.30 23.01
C TYR A 69 15.38 14.34 24.12
N LEU A 70 15.64 15.59 23.77
CA LEU A 70 15.64 16.71 24.71
C LEU A 70 14.26 16.93 25.34
N ARG A 71 13.18 16.80 24.55
CA ARG A 71 11.79 16.88 25.06
C ARG A 71 11.50 15.79 26.08
N ILE A 72 11.93 14.55 25.82
CA ILE A 72 11.76 13.41 26.74
C ILE A 72 12.57 13.63 28.03
N CYS A 73 13.84 14.02 27.90
CA CYS A 73 14.70 14.36 29.02
C CYS A 73 14.09 15.45 29.89
N TYR A 74 13.53 16.49 29.27
CA TYR A 74 12.88 17.57 29.98
C TYR A 74 11.56 17.15 30.63
N SER A 75 10.69 16.42 29.93
CA SER A 75 9.37 16.05 30.44
C SER A 75 9.41 15.07 31.61
N PHE A 76 10.46 14.23 31.63
CA PHE A 76 10.62 13.15 32.62
C PHE A 76 11.83 13.35 33.54
N GLY A 77 12.51 14.49 33.47
CA GLY A 77 13.67 14.79 34.31
C GLY A 77 14.86 13.85 34.11
N LEU A 78 15.00 13.27 32.91
CA LEU A 78 16.08 12.32 32.58
C LEU A 78 17.31 13.06 32.04
N LYS A 79 18.49 12.55 32.35
CA LYS A 79 19.74 12.99 31.72
C LYS A 79 19.84 12.41 30.31
N LEU A 80 20.42 13.15 29.37
CA LEU A 80 20.53 12.70 27.99
C LEU A 80 21.47 11.49 27.83
N SER A 81 22.50 11.39 28.67
CA SER A 81 23.45 10.28 28.71
C SER A 81 22.82 8.94 29.11
N THR A 82 21.78 8.95 29.96
CA THR A 82 21.10 7.72 30.40
C THR A 82 20.27 7.08 29.30
N LEU A 83 19.78 7.90 28.36
CA LEU A 83 19.00 7.45 27.22
C LEU A 83 19.87 6.74 26.16
N PHE A 84 21.13 7.16 26.03
CA PHE A 84 22.08 6.57 25.08
C PHE A 84 22.94 5.45 25.66
N THR A 85 23.08 5.38 26.98
CA THR A 85 23.84 4.35 27.69
C THR A 85 22.87 3.32 28.29
N SER A 86 22.63 2.24 27.56
CA SER A 86 21.50 1.29 27.73
C SER A 86 21.46 0.45 29.02
N ALA A 87 22.13 0.84 30.11
CA ALA A 87 22.32 -0.04 31.27
C ALA A 87 21.58 0.41 32.54
N SER A 88 21.07 1.64 32.65
CA SER A 88 20.48 2.11 33.92
C SER A 88 19.29 3.07 33.75
N LEU A 89 18.38 2.76 32.82
CA LEU A 89 17.12 3.51 32.69
C LEU A 89 16.15 3.24 33.84
N ILE A 90 16.41 2.21 34.64
CA ILE A 90 15.45 1.70 35.62
C ILE A 90 15.53 2.47 36.95
N SER A 91 16.65 3.09 37.29
CA SER A 91 16.84 3.67 38.63
C SER A 91 16.70 5.20 38.71
N GLU A 92 16.71 5.92 37.59
CA GLU A 92 16.82 7.40 37.59
C GLU A 92 15.55 8.16 37.16
N VAL A 93 14.45 7.47 36.86
CA VAL A 93 13.19 8.13 36.51
C VAL A 93 12.54 8.70 37.79
N ALA A 94 13.02 9.87 38.21
CA ALA A 94 12.36 10.66 39.25
C ALA A 94 11.02 11.20 38.71
N GLU A 95 10.04 11.30 39.60
CA GLU A 95 8.65 11.69 39.37
C GLU A 95 8.45 12.76 38.27
N ILE A 96 7.41 12.57 37.45
CA ILE A 96 7.09 13.40 36.27
C ILE A 96 7.03 14.89 36.65
N LYS A 97 8.06 15.67 36.30
CA LYS A 97 8.13 17.09 36.67
C LYS A 97 7.30 18.00 35.76
N HIS A 98 7.27 17.74 34.45
CA HIS A 98 6.64 18.65 33.48
C HIS A 98 6.08 17.90 32.26
N CYS A 99 4.87 17.38 32.36
CA CYS A 99 4.10 16.97 31.17
C CYS A 99 3.10 18.07 30.81
N SER A 100 3.48 18.99 29.92
CA SER A 100 2.51 19.82 29.20
C SER A 100 3.07 20.35 27.87
N PRO A 101 2.69 19.78 26.73
CA PRO A 101 2.45 20.57 25.54
C PRO A 101 0.99 21.06 25.57
N PRO A 102 0.69 22.30 25.14
CA PRO A 102 -0.68 22.72 24.93
C PRO A 102 -1.29 21.82 23.86
N ILE A 103 -2.24 20.99 24.28
CA ILE A 103 -3.03 20.18 23.36
C ILE A 103 -3.89 21.18 22.57
N ILE A 104 -3.41 21.62 21.40
CA ILE A 104 -4.31 22.09 20.37
C ILE A 104 -5.13 20.86 20.02
N LYS A 105 -6.31 20.74 20.63
CA LYS A 105 -7.34 19.79 20.23
C LYS A 105 -7.64 20.16 18.78
N LYS A 106 -6.96 19.54 17.81
CA LYS A 106 -7.47 19.53 16.44
C LYS A 106 -8.90 19.05 16.59
N PRO A 107 -9.91 19.81 16.13
CA PRO A 107 -11.29 19.36 16.26
C PRO A 107 -11.31 17.94 15.74
N LYS A 108 -11.77 16.99 16.56
CA LYS A 108 -12.01 15.63 16.07
C LYS A 108 -12.85 15.85 14.83
N SER A 109 -12.32 15.50 13.65
CA SER A 109 -13.12 15.46 12.43
C SER A 109 -14.37 14.69 12.85
N SER A 110 -15.48 15.41 12.97
CA SER A 110 -16.73 14.83 13.48
C SER A 110 -16.94 13.62 12.60
N SER A 111 -16.92 12.42 13.19
CA SER A 111 -17.09 11.19 12.44
C SER A 111 -18.33 11.40 11.59
N ARG A 112 -18.16 11.55 10.27
CA ARG A 112 -19.33 11.71 9.40
C ARG A 112 -20.23 10.53 9.74
N PRO A 113 -21.50 10.77 10.08
CA PRO A 113 -22.40 9.66 10.32
C PRO A 113 -22.31 8.73 9.11
N PHE A 114 -22.09 7.45 9.38
CA PHE A 114 -21.99 6.42 8.35
C PHE A 114 -23.33 5.68 8.34
N PRO A 115 -24.28 6.08 7.47
CA PRO A 115 -25.61 5.50 7.43
C PRO A 115 -25.51 4.09 6.86
N LYS A 116 -25.29 3.13 7.75
CA LYS A 116 -25.03 1.72 7.40
C LYS A 116 -26.12 1.15 6.49
N GLU A 117 -27.39 1.42 6.79
CA GLU A 117 -28.53 0.90 6.05
C GLU A 117 -28.61 1.46 4.62
N GLN A 118 -28.44 2.78 4.46
CA GLN A 118 -28.43 3.42 3.14
C GLN A 118 -27.27 2.89 2.29
N ILE A 119 -26.08 2.76 2.88
CA ILE A 119 -24.90 2.25 2.17
C ILE A 119 -25.09 0.78 1.80
N LEU A 120 -25.63 -0.04 2.71
CA LEU A 120 -25.94 -1.45 2.44
C LEU A 120 -26.96 -1.57 1.30
N HIS A 121 -28.01 -0.74 1.30
CA HIS A 121 -28.99 -0.74 0.22
C HIS A 121 -28.33 -0.39 -1.12
N SER A 122 -27.56 0.69 -1.17
CA SER A 122 -26.85 1.09 -2.39
C SER A 122 -25.84 0.06 -2.89
N LEU A 123 -25.13 -0.65 -1.99
CA LEU A 123 -24.23 -1.75 -2.37
C LEU A 123 -25.00 -2.92 -2.99
N ASN A 124 -26.16 -3.27 -2.43
CA ASN A 124 -27.02 -4.32 -3.00
C ASN A 124 -27.61 -3.91 -4.35
N VAL A 125 -28.01 -2.64 -4.51
CA VAL A 125 -28.46 -2.10 -5.80
C VAL A 125 -27.33 -2.15 -6.83
N ALA A 126 -26.11 -1.75 -6.48
CA ALA A 126 -24.96 -1.85 -7.36
C ALA A 126 -24.67 -3.31 -7.78
N LEU A 127 -24.79 -4.26 -6.83
CA LEU A 127 -24.65 -5.69 -7.10
C LEU A 127 -25.73 -6.25 -8.03
N ALA A 128 -26.98 -5.84 -7.85
CA ALA A 128 -28.12 -6.31 -8.65
C ALA A 128 -28.29 -5.56 -9.98
N SER A 129 -27.63 -4.42 -10.14
CA SER A 129 -27.73 -3.61 -11.36
C SER A 129 -27.25 -4.40 -12.59
N ASN A 130 -27.90 -4.24 -13.75
CA ASN A 130 -27.41 -4.75 -15.03
C ASN A 130 -26.55 -3.72 -15.78
N GLU A 131 -25.89 -2.81 -15.05
CA GLU A 131 -25.00 -1.80 -15.65
C GLU A 131 -23.84 -2.48 -16.40
N ASN A 132 -23.56 -2.01 -17.62
CA ASN A 132 -22.46 -2.49 -18.45
C ASN A 132 -21.66 -1.29 -19.00
N PRO A 133 -20.37 -1.12 -18.61
CA PRO A 133 -19.58 -1.98 -17.73
C PRO A 133 -20.11 -2.01 -16.29
N PRO A 134 -19.99 -3.14 -15.56
CA PRO A 134 -20.29 -3.15 -14.14
C PRO A 134 -19.40 -2.13 -13.41
N PRO A 135 -19.92 -1.42 -12.40
CA PRO A 135 -19.16 -0.37 -11.74
C PRO A 135 -18.01 -0.96 -10.91
N ALA A 136 -16.85 -0.31 -10.96
CA ALA A 136 -15.74 -0.67 -10.08
C ALA A 136 -16.08 -0.29 -8.63
N MET A 137 -15.58 -1.04 -7.65
CA MET A 137 -15.85 -0.72 -6.23
C MET A 137 -15.35 0.68 -5.83
N THR A 138 -14.29 1.18 -6.48
CA THR A 138 -13.82 2.56 -6.30
C THR A 138 -14.83 3.60 -6.79
N GLU A 139 -15.51 3.32 -7.90
CA GLU A 139 -16.55 4.18 -8.45
C GLU A 139 -17.80 4.16 -7.58
N VAL A 140 -18.21 2.98 -7.12
CA VAL A 140 -19.31 2.85 -6.15
C VAL A 140 -19.01 3.64 -4.86
N ALA A 141 -17.79 3.58 -4.35
CA ALA A 141 -17.37 4.36 -3.19
C ALA A 141 -17.44 5.88 -3.44
N GLN A 142 -17.02 6.33 -4.64
CA GLN A 142 -17.15 7.74 -5.04
C GLN A 142 -18.60 8.19 -5.14
N ARG A 143 -19.50 7.38 -5.75
CA ARG A 143 -20.94 7.66 -5.83
C ARG A 143 -21.57 7.79 -4.44
N LEU A 144 -21.06 7.06 -3.45
CA LEU A 144 -21.52 7.11 -2.05
C LEU A 144 -20.89 8.25 -1.24
N GLY A 145 -19.80 8.87 -1.72
CA GLY A 145 -19.10 9.93 -0.99
C GLY A 145 -18.31 9.46 0.23
N TYR A 146 -18.01 8.15 0.33
CA TYR A 146 -17.24 7.56 1.43
C TYR A 146 -15.94 6.94 0.93
N ASP A 147 -14.92 6.95 1.80
CA ASP A 147 -13.66 6.28 1.51
C ASP A 147 -13.86 4.76 1.39
N LEU A 148 -13.20 4.17 0.39
CA LEU A 148 -13.28 2.74 0.09
C LEU A 148 -12.89 1.90 1.31
N ARG A 149 -11.88 2.34 2.07
CA ARG A 149 -11.44 1.63 3.28
C ARG A 149 -12.55 1.60 4.33
N THR A 150 -13.26 2.71 4.52
CA THR A 150 -14.38 2.80 5.47
C THR A 150 -15.51 1.85 5.08
N ILE A 151 -15.89 1.81 3.79
CA ILE A 151 -16.94 0.90 3.31
C ILE A 151 -16.51 -0.56 3.48
N ARG A 152 -15.28 -0.90 3.07
CA ARG A 152 -14.74 -2.26 3.17
C ARG A 152 -14.64 -2.77 4.61
N ASN A 153 -14.35 -1.90 5.57
CA ASN A 153 -14.31 -2.27 6.98
C ASN A 153 -15.70 -2.66 7.52
N HIS A 154 -16.78 -2.08 6.96
CA HIS A 154 -18.15 -2.37 7.39
C HIS A 154 -18.80 -3.50 6.59
N PHE A 155 -18.52 -3.60 5.29
CA PHE A 155 -19.16 -4.54 4.37
C PHE A 155 -18.13 -5.28 3.50
N PRO A 156 -17.24 -6.10 4.08
CA PRO A 156 -16.18 -6.76 3.33
C PRO A 156 -16.72 -7.72 2.26
N ASP A 157 -17.78 -8.47 2.56
CA ASP A 157 -18.40 -9.43 1.64
C ASP A 157 -19.00 -8.75 0.40
N LEU A 158 -19.85 -7.73 0.60
CA LEU A 158 -20.49 -7.00 -0.49
C LEU A 158 -19.46 -6.30 -1.38
N CYS A 159 -18.43 -5.66 -0.79
CA CYS A 159 -17.33 -5.08 -1.54
C CYS A 159 -16.56 -6.13 -2.36
N GLY A 160 -16.35 -7.32 -1.79
CA GLY A 160 -15.73 -8.45 -2.46
C GLY A 160 -16.53 -8.90 -3.68
N ARG A 161 -17.85 -9.06 -3.54
CA ARG A 161 -18.75 -9.47 -4.63
C ARG A 161 -18.78 -8.45 -5.77
N ILE A 162 -18.85 -7.15 -5.47
CA ILE A 162 -18.81 -6.08 -6.50
C ILE A 162 -17.47 -6.13 -7.24
N SER A 163 -16.37 -6.25 -6.49
CA SER A 163 -15.03 -6.31 -7.06
C SER A 163 -14.84 -7.55 -7.95
N ALA A 164 -15.35 -8.71 -7.51
CA ALA A 164 -15.29 -9.95 -8.27
C ALA A 164 -16.02 -9.83 -9.61
N ARG A 165 -17.22 -9.25 -9.62
CA ARG A 165 -17.99 -9.00 -10.84
C ARG A 165 -17.24 -8.08 -11.82
N TYR A 166 -16.61 -7.02 -11.31
CA TYR A 166 -15.80 -6.13 -12.15
C TYR A 166 -14.57 -6.83 -12.75
N ILE A 167 -13.88 -7.65 -11.95
CA ILE A 167 -12.74 -8.45 -12.39
C ILE A 167 -13.16 -9.44 -13.47
N GLU A 168 -14.29 -10.14 -13.26
CA GLU A 168 -14.83 -11.07 -14.24
C GLU A 168 -15.14 -10.38 -15.57
N TYR A 169 -15.80 -9.22 -15.54
CA TYR A 169 -16.03 -8.42 -16.74
C TYR A 169 -14.72 -8.01 -17.42
N LYS A 170 -13.71 -7.53 -16.68
CA LYS A 170 -12.39 -7.21 -17.25
C LYS A 170 -11.73 -8.42 -17.92
N ASN A 171 -11.85 -9.59 -17.32
CA ASN A 171 -11.30 -10.83 -17.87
C ASN A 171 -12.04 -11.24 -19.14
N GLN A 172 -13.37 -11.16 -19.17
CA GLN A 172 -14.18 -11.41 -20.36
C GLN A 172 -13.82 -10.44 -21.49
N GLN A 173 -13.72 -9.14 -21.19
CA GLN A 173 -13.28 -8.14 -22.16
C GLN A 173 -11.85 -8.38 -22.65
N GLY A 174 -10.96 -8.87 -21.79
CA GLY A 174 -9.61 -9.31 -22.18
C GLY A 174 -9.66 -10.46 -23.18
N ARG A 175 -10.46 -11.49 -22.90
CA ARG A 175 -10.65 -12.66 -23.78
C ARG A 175 -11.23 -12.26 -25.14
N LEU A 176 -12.29 -11.45 -25.17
CA LEU A 176 -12.91 -10.97 -26.41
C LEU A 176 -11.92 -10.17 -27.26
N LYS A 177 -11.06 -9.37 -26.63
CA LYS A 177 -10.00 -8.65 -27.36
C LYS A 177 -8.99 -9.60 -27.99
N ILE A 178 -8.55 -10.61 -27.25
CA ILE A 178 -7.61 -11.61 -27.75
C ILE A 178 -8.24 -12.41 -28.89
N GLU A 179 -9.49 -12.83 -28.74
CA GLU A 179 -10.26 -13.55 -29.77
C GLU A 179 -10.37 -12.72 -31.06
N HIS A 180 -10.81 -11.46 -30.96
CA HIS A 180 -10.86 -10.55 -32.10
C HIS A 180 -9.50 -10.36 -32.77
N LEU A 181 -8.41 -10.25 -31.99
CA LEU A 181 -7.06 -10.14 -32.54
C LEU A 181 -6.62 -11.42 -33.27
N CYS A 182 -6.98 -12.60 -32.74
CA CYS A 182 -6.73 -13.88 -33.40
C CYS A 182 -7.48 -13.97 -34.74
N ASP A 183 -8.74 -13.53 -34.77
CA ASP A 183 -9.55 -13.51 -35.99
C ASP A 183 -9.00 -12.52 -37.02
N GLU A 184 -8.60 -11.32 -36.59
CA GLU A 184 -7.96 -10.31 -37.46
C GLU A 184 -6.67 -10.87 -38.09
N ILE A 185 -5.81 -11.53 -37.30
CA ILE A 185 -4.60 -12.18 -37.82
C ILE A 185 -4.94 -13.26 -38.82
N ARG A 186 -5.93 -14.11 -38.50
CA ARG A 186 -6.35 -15.19 -39.38
C ARG A 186 -6.78 -14.61 -40.73
N GLN A 187 -7.68 -13.62 -40.73
CA GLN A 187 -8.17 -12.94 -41.93
C GLN A 187 -7.01 -12.35 -42.77
N VAL A 188 -6.14 -11.54 -42.15
CA VAL A 188 -4.99 -10.93 -42.84
C VAL A 188 -4.05 -11.99 -43.42
N THR A 189 -3.85 -13.11 -42.72
CA THR A 189 -3.00 -14.22 -43.21
C THR A 189 -3.57 -14.85 -44.48
N PHE A 190 -4.88 -15.13 -44.49
CA PHE A 190 -5.57 -15.68 -45.65
C PHE A 190 -5.60 -14.69 -46.83
N GLU A 191 -5.83 -13.40 -46.57
CA GLU A 191 -5.83 -12.36 -47.60
C GLU A 191 -4.46 -12.20 -48.27
N LEU A 192 -3.38 -12.19 -47.49
CA LEU A 192 -2.02 -12.11 -48.03
C LEU A 192 -1.72 -13.32 -48.91
N TYR A 193 -2.10 -14.51 -48.48
CA TYR A 193 -1.94 -15.73 -49.26
C TYR A 193 -2.73 -15.69 -50.57
N ALA A 194 -3.99 -15.23 -50.54
CA ALA A 194 -4.82 -15.07 -51.73
C ALA A 194 -4.24 -14.04 -52.73
N GLN A 195 -3.51 -13.04 -52.24
CA GLN A 195 -2.78 -12.06 -53.06
C GLN A 195 -1.45 -12.59 -53.60
N GLY A 196 -1.09 -13.86 -53.32
CA GLY A 196 0.19 -14.46 -53.71
C GLY A 196 1.38 -13.97 -52.88
N ILE A 197 1.14 -13.22 -51.80
CA ILE A 197 2.17 -12.70 -50.91
C ILE A 197 2.39 -13.70 -49.78
N ASN A 198 3.65 -14.09 -49.54
CA ASN A 198 3.96 -15.02 -48.45
C ASN A 198 3.59 -14.40 -47.08
N PRO A 199 2.67 -15.02 -46.29
CA PRO A 199 2.16 -14.48 -45.04
C PRO A 199 3.15 -14.60 -43.87
N THR A 200 4.30 -13.93 -43.99
CA THR A 200 5.30 -13.82 -42.92
C THR A 200 4.80 -12.91 -41.80
N ARG A 201 5.35 -13.07 -40.58
CA ARG A 201 5.02 -12.24 -39.41
C ARG A 201 5.14 -10.74 -39.70
N ARG A 202 6.15 -10.34 -40.49
CA ARG A 202 6.36 -8.95 -40.93
C ARG A 202 5.21 -8.47 -41.81
N ASN A 203 4.84 -9.25 -42.82
CA ASN A 203 3.77 -8.88 -43.75
C ASN A 203 2.40 -8.80 -43.08
N VAL A 204 2.11 -9.73 -42.14
CA VAL A 204 0.89 -9.69 -41.33
C VAL A 204 0.89 -8.44 -40.44
N SER A 205 1.98 -8.15 -39.73
CA SER A 205 2.05 -6.99 -38.82
C SER A 205 1.83 -5.63 -39.50
N LEU A 206 2.16 -5.52 -40.79
CA LEU A 206 1.97 -4.30 -41.58
C LEU A 206 0.49 -4.01 -41.90
N ARG A 207 -0.38 -5.02 -41.82
CA ARG A 207 -1.81 -4.91 -42.15
C ARG A 207 -2.73 -4.99 -40.92
N LEU A 208 -2.17 -5.13 -39.72
CA LEU A 208 -2.94 -5.13 -38.49
C LEU A 208 -3.19 -3.72 -37.97
N SER A 209 -4.36 -3.55 -37.34
CA SER A 209 -4.73 -2.30 -36.66
C SER A 209 -3.76 -1.94 -35.53
N LYS A 210 -3.13 -2.94 -34.89
CA LYS A 210 -2.17 -2.75 -33.79
C LYS A 210 -0.97 -3.70 -33.94
N PRO A 211 0.15 -3.29 -34.55
CA PRO A 211 1.28 -4.18 -34.85
C PRO A 211 1.94 -4.84 -33.62
N ALA A 212 1.87 -4.19 -32.46
CA ALA A 212 2.43 -4.73 -31.21
C ALA A 212 1.67 -5.96 -30.68
N SER A 213 0.43 -6.21 -31.12
CA SER A 213 -0.36 -7.38 -30.70
C SER A 213 0.22 -8.71 -31.17
N CYS A 214 1.02 -8.71 -32.24
CA CYS A 214 1.76 -9.89 -32.71
C CYS A 214 2.78 -10.46 -31.70
N LEU A 215 2.99 -9.79 -30.56
CA LEU A 215 3.81 -10.26 -29.46
C LEU A 215 3.03 -11.11 -28.46
N GLU A 216 1.70 -11.11 -28.49
CA GLU A 216 0.89 -11.90 -27.55
C GLU A 216 0.90 -13.38 -27.93
N GLU A 217 1.04 -14.29 -26.95
CA GLU A 217 1.26 -15.72 -27.22
C GLU A 217 0.08 -16.37 -27.95
N ALA A 218 -1.15 -16.06 -27.54
CA ALA A 218 -2.37 -16.55 -28.19
C ALA A 218 -2.47 -16.10 -29.66
N VAL A 219 -1.99 -14.90 -29.95
CA VAL A 219 -2.01 -14.29 -31.28
C VAL A 219 -0.95 -14.95 -32.19
N ARG A 220 0.22 -15.31 -31.63
CA ARG A 220 1.25 -16.08 -32.35
C ARG A 220 0.80 -17.51 -32.65
N THR A 221 0.12 -18.18 -31.72
CA THR A 221 -0.39 -19.53 -31.95
C THR A 221 -1.49 -19.52 -33.02
N ALA A 222 -2.36 -18.51 -33.03
CA ALA A 222 -3.35 -18.31 -34.09
C ALA A 222 -2.69 -18.14 -35.48
N HIS A 223 -1.66 -17.31 -35.61
CA HIS A 223 -0.90 -17.15 -36.86
C HIS A 223 -0.29 -18.48 -37.33
N LYS A 224 0.38 -19.22 -36.43
CA LYS A 224 0.95 -20.54 -36.75
C LYS A 224 -0.11 -21.54 -37.22
N ASN A 225 -1.27 -21.55 -36.59
CA ASN A 225 -2.38 -22.42 -36.97
C ASN A 225 -2.93 -22.06 -38.36
N ALA A 226 -3.11 -20.77 -38.65
CA ALA A 226 -3.51 -20.31 -39.98
C ALA A 226 -2.50 -20.72 -41.07
N LEU A 227 -1.20 -20.62 -40.80
CA LEU A 227 -0.16 -21.09 -41.71
C LEU A 227 -0.18 -22.62 -41.93
N ARG A 228 -0.53 -23.39 -40.89
CA ARG A 228 -0.71 -24.85 -41.00
C ARG A 228 -1.93 -25.21 -41.85
N GLU A 229 -3.03 -24.48 -41.71
CA GLU A 229 -4.23 -24.66 -42.54
C GLU A 229 -3.98 -24.35 -44.01
N LEU A 230 -3.14 -23.36 -44.31
CA LEU A 230 -2.67 -23.03 -45.65
C LEU A 230 -1.61 -24.02 -46.20
N GLY A 231 -1.22 -25.04 -45.43
CA GLY A 231 -0.21 -26.03 -45.83
C GLY A 231 1.22 -25.50 -45.88
N LEU A 232 1.48 -24.29 -45.35
CA LEU A 232 2.80 -23.64 -45.39
C LEU A 232 3.76 -24.15 -44.31
N ILE A 233 3.26 -24.83 -43.28
CA ILE A 233 4.07 -25.40 -42.19
C ILE A 233 3.59 -26.83 -41.89
N LYS A 234 4.52 -27.79 -41.76
CA LYS A 234 4.21 -29.19 -41.39
C LYS A 234 3.61 -29.27 -39.98
N LYS A 235 2.63 -30.15 -39.76
CA LYS A 235 2.11 -30.48 -38.42
C LYS A 235 3.26 -30.97 -37.56
N GLU A 236 3.52 -30.30 -36.44
CA GLU A 236 4.37 -30.87 -35.39
C GLU A 236 3.61 -32.04 -34.79
N CYS A 237 3.95 -33.27 -35.20
CA CYS A 237 3.60 -34.46 -34.45
C CYS A 237 4.32 -34.37 -33.10
N LYS A 238 3.60 -33.97 -32.04
CA LYS A 238 4.07 -34.19 -30.68
C LYS A 238 3.87 -35.67 -30.36
N ALA A 239 4.98 -36.39 -30.23
CA ALA A 239 5.07 -37.67 -29.54
C ALA A 239 4.89 -37.47 -28.03
#